data_AF-A0A7S4DQT8-F1
#
_entry.id   AF-A0A7S4DQT8-F1
#
_cell.length_a   1.000
_cell.length_b   1.000
_cell.length_c   1.000
_cell.angle_alpha   90.00
_cell.angle_beta   90.00
_cell.angle_gamma   90.00
#
_symmetry.space_group_name_H-M   'P 1'
#
loop_
_entity.id
_entity.type
_entity.pdbx_description
1 polymer ?
#
loop_
_entity_poly.entity_id
_entity_poly.type
_entity_poly.pdbx_seq_one_letter_code
_entity_poly.pdbx_strand_id
1 'polypeptide(L)'
;CVGDVVTCKNRASDFKHFNPQDWDCDTCNIPGATCVRNRAPESNGYQPVIYNTILSVSGYYLNYTRIGRQISRKRYVSKDGRATILVFQSASPKCGNVEFFWPIADWIRDKANEILGPSKEFDYEVTSYAEMVRETAQGMEKDTMMSHVISLPLAWLLLFATVGPTSCFVFIMLPASLLASMVVLIPMQTHNGGWYQYNHFSAGLWVSITIAMCVDNSLFLLSRWREERLNGKSHMYAVYQSTFKAGKTVVLTGLILCCSFMSVTL
;
A
#
# COMPACT_ATOMS: atom_id res chain seq x y z
N CYS A 1 -11.06 -1.07 -17.45
CA CYS A 1 -12.04 -1.16 -16.34
C CYS A 1 -12.51 0.23 -15.94
N VAL A 2 -13.79 0.36 -15.60
CA VAL A 2 -14.38 1.60 -15.06
C VAL A 2 -14.16 1.62 -13.54
N GLY A 3 -13.53 2.67 -13.03
CA GLY A 3 -13.45 2.97 -11.60
C GLY A 3 -14.23 4.25 -11.29
N ASP A 4 -15.13 4.18 -10.32
CA ASP A 4 -15.91 5.33 -9.84
C ASP A 4 -15.19 5.97 -8.64
N VAL A 5 -14.89 7.26 -8.75
CA VAL A 5 -14.44 8.09 -7.63
C VAL A 5 -15.61 8.95 -7.18
N VAL A 6 -16.01 8.77 -5.94
CA VAL A 6 -17.17 9.38 -5.30
C VAL A 6 -16.64 10.44 -4.34
N THR A 7 -17.01 11.70 -4.55
CA THR A 7 -16.68 12.79 -3.60
C THR A 7 -17.94 13.17 -2.83
N CYS A 8 -17.85 13.30 -1.50
CA CYS A 8 -18.97 13.53 -0.59
C CYS A 8 -18.83 14.86 0.19
N LYS A 9 -20.00 15.50 0.47
CA LYS A 9 -20.32 16.53 1.53
C LYS A 9 -20.44 18.01 1.04
N ASN A 10 -21.23 18.87 1.73
CA ASN A 10 -22.32 19.69 1.11
C ASN A 10 -22.59 21.14 1.58
N ARG A 11 -23.30 21.92 0.72
CA ARG A 11 -24.57 22.66 0.96
C ARG A 11 -25.25 22.95 -0.40
N ALA A 12 -26.55 22.66 -0.54
CA ALA A 12 -27.22 22.64 -1.86
C ALA A 12 -27.63 24.01 -2.44
N SER A 13 -27.29 25.13 -1.80
CA SER A 13 -27.80 26.47 -2.14
C SER A 13 -26.90 27.33 -3.03
N ASP A 14 -25.59 27.06 -3.10
CA ASP A 14 -24.63 28.10 -3.53
C ASP A 14 -23.78 27.78 -4.77
N PHE A 15 -23.99 26.62 -5.43
CA PHE A 15 -23.43 26.34 -6.76
C PHE A 15 -24.24 27.05 -7.86
N LYS A 16 -24.19 28.39 -7.92
CA LYS A 16 -24.76 29.17 -9.04
C LYS A 16 -23.73 29.54 -10.12
N HIS A 17 -22.44 29.38 -9.86
CA HIS A 17 -21.36 29.79 -10.77
C HIS A 17 -20.33 28.67 -11.00
N PHE A 18 -20.77 27.58 -11.63
CA PHE A 18 -19.86 26.56 -12.15
C PHE A 18 -19.97 26.60 -13.67
N ASN A 19 -18.98 27.19 -14.36
CA ASN A 19 -18.97 27.32 -15.81
C ASN A 19 -18.18 26.14 -16.42
N PRO A 20 -18.82 25.24 -17.18
CA PRO A 20 -18.14 24.09 -17.79
C PRO A 20 -17.34 24.44 -19.04
N GLN A 21 -17.43 25.69 -19.52
CA GLN A 21 -16.87 26.10 -20.80
C GLN A 21 -15.35 26.29 -20.80
N ASP A 22 -14.67 26.19 -19.65
CA ASP A 22 -13.20 26.29 -19.59
C ASP A 22 -12.49 24.98 -19.99
N TRP A 23 -13.23 23.95 -20.38
CA TRP A 23 -12.74 22.61 -20.66
C TRP A 23 -13.04 22.29 -22.14
N ASP A 24 -12.17 22.78 -23.03
CA ASP A 24 -12.30 22.62 -24.49
C ASP A 24 -12.22 21.15 -24.88
N CYS A 25 -12.92 20.70 -25.93
CA CYS A 25 -12.81 19.35 -26.51
C CYS A 25 -13.44 19.21 -27.86
N ASP A 26 -12.60 18.92 -28.83
CA ASP A 26 -13.11 18.53 -30.13
C ASP A 26 -12.92 17.03 -30.37
N THR A 27 -13.80 16.44 -31.18
CA THR A 27 -13.80 15.05 -31.65
C THR A 27 -13.87 13.93 -30.60
N CYS A 28 -15.02 13.82 -29.92
CA CYS A 28 -15.64 12.51 -29.75
C CYS A 28 -17.14 12.65 -29.99
N ASN A 29 -17.57 12.21 -31.18
CA ASN A 29 -18.96 12.27 -31.60
C ASN A 29 -19.69 11.04 -31.04
N ILE A 30 -20.14 11.12 -29.79
CA ILE A 30 -21.08 10.18 -29.18
C ILE A 30 -22.23 11.00 -28.56
N PRO A 31 -23.50 10.75 -28.92
CA PRO A 31 -24.61 11.52 -28.40
C PRO A 31 -24.77 11.27 -26.89
N GLY A 32 -24.44 12.29 -26.09
CA GLY A 32 -24.60 12.28 -24.63
C GLY A 32 -23.32 12.32 -23.79
N ALA A 33 -22.13 12.34 -24.42
CA ALA A 33 -20.85 12.47 -23.71
C ALA A 33 -20.19 13.83 -24.00
N THR A 34 -19.93 14.62 -22.96
CA THR A 34 -19.12 15.84 -23.04
C THR A 34 -17.65 15.42 -22.96
N CYS A 35 -16.93 15.54 -24.07
CA CYS A 35 -15.50 15.27 -24.11
C CYS A 35 -14.74 16.54 -23.62
N VAL A 36 -13.51 16.42 -23.08
CA VAL A 36 -12.53 17.52 -22.75
C VAL A 36 -11.11 17.24 -23.34
N ARG A 37 -10.64 17.99 -24.35
CA ARG A 37 -9.28 18.07 -24.92
C ARG A 37 -8.67 19.42 -24.53
N ASN A 38 -7.57 19.40 -23.78
CA ASN A 38 -6.69 20.56 -23.75
C ASN A 38 -5.24 20.16 -24.05
N ARG A 39 -4.60 20.98 -24.90
CA ARG A 39 -3.23 20.83 -25.41
C ARG A 39 -2.22 21.07 -24.29
N ALA A 40 -1.27 20.15 -24.11
CA ALA A 40 -0.25 20.18 -23.07
C ALA A 40 0.77 21.33 -23.26
N PRO A 41 1.24 21.99 -22.18
CA PRO A 41 2.51 22.70 -22.20
C PRO A 41 3.66 21.72 -21.91
N GLU A 42 4.70 21.76 -22.75
CA GLU A 42 5.95 21.02 -22.56
C GLU A 42 6.65 21.48 -21.27
N SER A 43 6.72 20.63 -20.25
CA SER A 43 7.77 20.72 -19.25
C SER A 43 8.11 19.33 -18.68
N ASN A 44 9.40 19.03 -18.67
CA ASN A 44 10.00 17.78 -18.22
C ASN A 44 9.72 17.50 -16.74
N GLY A 45 9.07 16.37 -16.46
CA GLY A 45 8.95 15.81 -15.11
C GLY A 45 7.64 15.06 -14.93
N TYR A 46 7.70 13.72 -14.91
CA TYR A 46 6.69 12.78 -14.41
C TYR A 46 5.28 13.35 -14.16
N GLN A 47 4.56 13.69 -15.23
CA GLN A 47 3.10 13.88 -15.16
C GLN A 47 2.48 12.55 -15.61
N PRO A 48 1.83 11.77 -14.72
CA PRO A 48 1.08 10.61 -15.15
C PRO A 48 -0.02 11.08 -16.10
N VAL A 49 -0.28 10.29 -17.13
CA VAL A 49 -1.26 10.50 -18.20
C VAL A 49 -2.69 10.49 -17.60
N ILE A 50 -3.05 11.52 -16.82
CA ILE A 50 -4.34 11.65 -16.12
C ILE A 50 -5.43 12.17 -17.07
N TYR A 51 -5.02 12.94 -18.09
CA TYR A 51 -5.94 13.76 -18.89
C TYR A 51 -6.83 12.98 -19.86
N ASN A 52 -6.54 11.70 -20.14
CA ASN A 52 -7.34 10.88 -21.08
C ASN A 52 -8.05 9.70 -20.39
N THR A 53 -8.11 9.74 -19.05
CA THR A 53 -8.58 8.62 -18.24
C THR A 53 -9.96 8.86 -17.67
N ILE A 54 -10.34 10.11 -17.41
CA ILE A 54 -11.67 10.46 -16.90
C ILE A 54 -12.67 10.41 -18.07
N LEU A 55 -13.58 9.45 -18.03
CA LEU A 55 -14.59 9.21 -19.07
C LEU A 55 -15.83 10.09 -18.89
N SER A 56 -16.26 10.29 -17.65
CA SER A 56 -17.45 11.08 -17.36
C SER A 56 -17.40 11.64 -15.94
N VAL A 57 -18.07 12.77 -15.74
CA VAL A 57 -18.36 13.30 -14.40
C VAL A 57 -19.87 13.42 -14.28
N SER A 58 -20.43 12.84 -13.23
CA SER A 58 -21.86 12.82 -12.95
C SER A 58 -22.15 13.45 -11.60
N GLY A 59 -23.20 14.27 -11.53
CA GLY A 59 -23.55 14.99 -10.31
C GLY A 59 -24.85 15.78 -10.44
N TYR A 60 -25.32 16.33 -9.32
CA TYR A 60 -26.55 17.12 -9.29
C TYR A 60 -26.47 18.41 -10.12
N TYR A 61 -25.35 19.14 -10.01
CA TYR A 61 -25.16 20.44 -10.68
C TYR A 61 -24.75 20.35 -12.15
N LEU A 62 -24.40 19.16 -12.63
CA LEU A 62 -23.98 18.93 -14.02
C LEU A 62 -25.17 18.79 -14.97
N ASN A 63 -26.41 18.67 -14.45
CA ASN A 63 -27.62 18.56 -15.25
C ASN A 63 -28.35 19.91 -15.41
N TYR A 64 -28.42 20.38 -16.66
CA TYR A 64 -29.04 21.66 -17.03
C TYR A 64 -30.56 21.59 -17.17
N THR A 65 -31.13 20.41 -17.47
CA THR A 65 -32.57 20.26 -17.69
C THR A 65 -33.34 20.14 -16.37
N ARG A 66 -34.54 20.74 -16.28
CA ARG A 66 -35.39 20.64 -15.07
C ARG A 66 -35.72 19.19 -14.71
N ILE A 67 -36.00 18.37 -15.71
CA ILE A 67 -36.32 16.94 -15.55
C ILE A 67 -35.07 16.17 -15.09
N GLY A 68 -33.91 16.39 -15.75
CA GLY A 68 -32.64 15.77 -15.36
C GLY A 68 -32.23 16.12 -13.94
N ARG A 69 -32.46 17.37 -13.50
CA ARG A 69 -32.16 17.81 -12.13
C ARG A 69 -33.05 17.14 -11.09
N GLN A 70 -34.33 16.89 -11.37
CA GLN A 70 -35.20 16.12 -10.46
C GLN A 70 -34.76 14.67 -10.31
N ILE A 71 -34.33 14.04 -11.40
CA ILE A 71 -33.81 12.66 -11.40
C ILE A 71 -32.48 12.60 -10.65
N SER A 72 -31.55 13.52 -10.95
CA SER A 72 -30.26 13.61 -10.26
C SER A 72 -30.40 13.94 -8.78
N ARG A 73 -31.41 14.73 -8.37
CA ARG A 73 -31.67 14.99 -6.94
C ARG A 73 -31.90 13.71 -6.15
N LYS A 74 -32.63 12.75 -6.73
CA LYS A 74 -32.91 11.46 -6.07
C LYS A 74 -31.68 10.56 -5.95
N ARG A 75 -30.65 10.77 -6.79
CA ARG A 75 -29.49 9.88 -6.89
C ARG A 75 -28.22 10.45 -6.25
N TYR A 76 -28.02 11.76 -6.31
CA TYR A 76 -26.77 12.41 -5.91
C TYR A 76 -26.91 13.33 -4.70
N VAL A 77 -28.12 13.62 -4.22
CA VAL A 77 -28.34 14.50 -3.07
C VAL A 77 -29.00 13.70 -1.95
N SER A 78 -28.50 13.87 -0.72
CA SER A 78 -29.13 13.29 0.47
C SER A 78 -30.57 13.79 0.63
N LYS A 79 -31.43 12.97 1.23
CA LYS A 79 -32.83 13.32 1.54
C LYS A 79 -32.92 14.63 2.34
N ASP A 80 -31.93 14.88 3.19
CA ASP A 80 -31.86 16.07 4.05
C ASP A 80 -31.31 17.32 3.33
N GLY A 81 -30.84 17.19 2.08
CA GLY A 81 -30.20 18.28 1.34
C GLY A 81 -28.86 18.72 1.94
N ARG A 82 -28.25 17.88 2.79
CA ARG A 82 -26.99 18.10 3.52
C ARG A 82 -25.80 17.25 3.07
N ALA A 83 -25.96 16.38 2.07
CA ALA A 83 -24.87 15.74 1.33
C ALA A 83 -25.15 15.81 -0.18
N THR A 84 -24.11 16.06 -0.99
CA THR A 84 -24.13 15.85 -2.45
C THR A 84 -22.95 15.01 -2.82
N ILE A 85 -23.11 14.24 -3.89
CA ILE A 85 -22.10 13.35 -4.41
C ILE A 85 -21.74 13.77 -5.84
N LEU A 86 -20.45 13.89 -6.14
CA LEU A 86 -19.95 13.94 -7.52
C LEU A 86 -19.20 12.63 -7.80
N VAL A 87 -19.56 11.99 -8.92
CA VAL A 87 -18.98 10.72 -9.36
C VAL A 87 -18.11 10.98 -10.57
N PHE A 88 -16.82 10.70 -10.46
CA PHE A 88 -15.86 10.73 -11.56
C PHE A 88 -15.66 9.29 -12.04
N GLN A 89 -15.99 9.05 -13.29
CA GLN A 89 -15.81 7.75 -13.93
C GLN A 89 -14.48 7.76 -14.68
N SER A 90 -13.61 6.80 -14.40
CA SER A 90 -12.29 6.72 -15.03
C SER A 90 -12.00 5.35 -15.63
N ALA A 91 -11.24 5.28 -16.72
CA ALA A 91 -10.89 4.06 -17.43
C ALA A 91 -9.39 3.75 -17.38
N SER A 92 -9.02 2.63 -16.77
CA SER A 92 -7.63 2.13 -16.82
C SER A 92 -7.39 1.25 -18.06
N PRO A 93 -6.26 1.43 -18.78
CA PRO A 93 -5.83 0.56 -19.88
C PRO A 93 -5.34 -0.82 -19.40
N LYS A 94 -4.98 -0.97 -18.12
CA LYS A 94 -4.62 -2.26 -17.50
C LYS A 94 -5.74 -2.72 -16.55
N CYS A 95 -6.51 -3.71 -16.98
CA CYS A 95 -7.55 -4.31 -16.14
C CYS A 95 -6.92 -5.01 -14.92
N GLY A 96 -7.41 -4.70 -13.72
CA GLY A 96 -7.02 -5.37 -12.47
C GLY A 96 -6.01 -4.63 -11.59
N ASN A 97 -5.33 -3.59 -12.10
CA ASN A 97 -4.44 -2.76 -11.28
C ASN A 97 -5.22 -1.54 -10.74
N VAL A 98 -5.56 -1.57 -9.45
CA VAL A 98 -6.27 -0.48 -8.76
C VAL A 98 -5.37 0.69 -8.37
N GLU A 99 -4.06 0.46 -8.26
CA GLU A 99 -3.06 1.48 -7.90
C GLU A 99 -2.97 2.59 -8.95
N PHE A 100 -3.31 2.26 -10.20
CA PHE A 100 -3.44 3.22 -11.28
C PHE A 100 -4.42 4.36 -10.98
N PHE A 101 -5.41 4.14 -10.11
CA PHE A 101 -6.40 5.16 -9.76
C PHE A 101 -5.97 6.07 -8.59
N TRP A 102 -4.91 5.72 -7.83
CA TRP A 102 -4.46 6.54 -6.69
C TRP A 102 -4.02 7.95 -7.11
N PRO A 103 -3.25 8.15 -8.19
CA PRO A 103 -2.88 9.50 -8.64
C PRO A 103 -4.09 10.34 -9.05
N ILE A 104 -5.17 9.70 -9.53
CA ILE A 104 -6.41 10.38 -9.92
C ILE A 104 -7.16 10.86 -8.66
N ALA A 105 -7.23 10.01 -7.63
CA ALA A 105 -7.84 10.39 -6.36
C ALA A 105 -7.05 11.53 -5.68
N ASP A 106 -5.72 11.47 -5.70
CA ASP A 106 -4.86 12.54 -5.18
C ASP A 106 -5.02 13.84 -5.97
N TRP A 107 -5.09 13.77 -7.29
CA TRP A 107 -5.37 14.94 -8.13
C TRP A 107 -6.75 15.57 -7.84
N ILE A 108 -7.79 14.76 -7.64
CA ILE A 108 -9.13 15.25 -7.25
C ILE A 108 -9.06 15.94 -5.88
N ARG A 109 -8.33 15.34 -4.92
CA ARG A 109 -8.15 15.88 -3.58
C ARG A 109 -7.39 17.22 -3.60
N ASP A 110 -6.34 17.33 -4.40
CA ASP A 110 -5.57 18.56 -4.57
C ASP A 110 -6.42 19.67 -5.19
N LYS A 111 -7.20 19.35 -6.23
CA LYS A 111 -8.12 20.32 -6.85
C LYS A 111 -9.26 20.73 -5.92
N ALA A 112 -9.78 19.79 -5.13
CA ALA A 112 -10.77 20.09 -4.11
C ALA A 112 -10.18 21.01 -3.02
N ASN A 113 -8.95 20.76 -2.56
CA ASN A 113 -8.24 21.64 -1.63
C ASN A 113 -8.01 23.04 -2.19
N GLU A 114 -7.64 23.16 -3.46
CA GLU A 114 -7.40 24.46 -4.09
C GLU A 114 -8.68 25.31 -4.16
N ILE A 115 -9.81 24.69 -4.53
CA ILE A 115 -11.08 25.38 -4.74
C ILE A 115 -11.83 25.61 -3.41
N LEU A 116 -11.83 24.62 -2.52
CA LEU A 116 -12.66 24.59 -1.31
C LEU A 116 -11.86 24.82 -0.02
N GLY A 117 -10.54 24.63 -0.03
CA GLY A 117 -9.67 24.79 1.13
C GLY A 117 -9.66 26.19 1.79
N PRO A 118 -9.71 27.32 1.05
CA PRO A 118 -9.67 28.64 1.69
C PRO A 118 -11.00 29.06 2.34
N SER A 119 -12.13 28.47 1.96
CA SER A 119 -13.44 28.91 2.47
C SER A 119 -13.81 28.28 3.82
N LYS A 120 -13.26 27.11 4.21
CA LYS A 120 -13.63 26.30 5.41
C LYS A 120 -15.15 26.07 5.59
N GLU A 121 -15.97 26.52 4.65
CA GLU A 121 -17.43 26.47 4.70
C GLU A 121 -17.94 25.09 4.24
N PHE A 122 -17.09 24.33 3.55
CA PHE A 122 -17.39 23.03 2.99
C PHE A 122 -16.36 22.00 3.42
N ASP A 123 -16.81 20.96 4.13
CA ASP A 123 -16.05 19.72 4.26
C ASP A 123 -16.25 18.90 2.97
N TYR A 124 -15.17 18.32 2.45
CA TYR A 124 -15.22 17.39 1.35
C TYR A 124 -14.43 16.13 1.70
N GLU A 125 -14.87 14.99 1.17
CA GLU A 125 -14.20 13.70 1.34
C GLU A 125 -14.16 12.97 0.00
N VAL A 126 -13.00 12.44 -0.36
CA VAL A 126 -12.80 11.70 -1.62
C VAL A 126 -12.74 10.22 -1.28
N THR A 127 -13.65 9.43 -1.85
CA THR A 127 -13.70 7.97 -1.65
C THR A 127 -13.87 7.24 -2.98
N SER A 128 -13.38 6.02 -3.07
CA SER A 128 -13.54 5.16 -4.24
C SER A 128 -13.21 3.72 -3.85
N TYR A 129 -13.53 2.75 -4.70
CA TYR A 129 -13.05 1.38 -4.52
C TYR A 129 -11.51 1.33 -4.43
N ALA A 130 -10.81 2.12 -5.24
CA ALA A 130 -9.35 2.16 -5.24
C ALA A 130 -8.78 2.80 -3.95
N GLU A 131 -9.46 3.82 -3.41
CA GLU A 131 -9.05 4.47 -2.16
C GLU A 131 -9.33 3.58 -0.94
N MET A 132 -10.45 2.85 -0.93
CA MET A 132 -10.72 1.86 0.12
C MET A 132 -9.64 0.77 0.15
N VAL A 133 -9.20 0.28 -1.01
CA VAL A 133 -8.08 -0.67 -1.11
C VAL A 133 -6.77 -0.02 -0.65
N ARG A 134 -6.53 1.25 -0.98
CA ARG A 134 -5.36 2.02 -0.53
C ARG A 134 -5.31 2.14 0.98
N GLU A 135 -6.40 2.58 1.60
CA GLU A 135 -6.51 2.75 3.06
C GLU A 135 -6.32 1.43 3.79
N THR A 136 -6.89 0.35 3.24
CA THR A 136 -6.67 -1.00 3.79
C THR A 136 -5.20 -1.40 3.69
N ALA A 137 -4.55 -1.19 2.55
CA ALA A 137 -3.14 -1.51 2.36
C ALA A 137 -2.22 -0.70 3.29
N GLN A 138 -2.47 0.61 3.41
CA GLN A 138 -1.73 1.48 4.32
C GLN A 138 -1.98 1.15 5.79
N GLY A 139 -3.22 0.78 6.15
CA GLY A 139 -3.57 0.28 7.47
C GLY A 139 -2.76 -0.97 7.84
N MET A 140 -2.69 -1.93 6.92
CA MET A 140 -1.90 -3.16 7.12
C MET A 140 -0.40 -2.91 7.25
N GLU A 141 0.16 -1.98 6.47
CA GLU A 141 1.56 -1.58 6.58
C GLU A 141 1.86 -0.97 7.94
N LYS A 142 0.99 -0.05 8.39
CA LYS A 142 1.11 0.57 9.71
C LYS A 142 0.96 -0.45 10.84
N ASP A 143 0.00 -1.36 10.75
CA ASP A 143 -0.20 -2.42 11.74
C ASP A 143 1.00 -3.37 11.81
N THR A 144 1.60 -3.69 10.64
CA THR A 144 2.83 -4.49 10.59
C THR A 144 4.00 -3.77 11.24
N MET A 145 4.18 -2.48 10.97
CA MET A 145 5.21 -1.67 11.60
C MET A 145 5.03 -1.60 13.12
N MET A 146 3.81 -1.36 13.59
CA MET A 146 3.49 -1.34 15.02
C MET A 146 3.71 -2.71 15.67
N SER A 147 3.37 -3.79 14.98
CA SER A 147 3.62 -5.16 15.43
C SER A 147 5.12 -5.43 15.65
N HIS A 148 6.00 -4.97 14.75
CA HIS A 148 7.45 -5.12 14.93
C HIS A 148 8.00 -4.31 16.10
N VAL A 149 7.52 -3.08 16.28
CA VAL A 149 7.91 -2.21 17.40
C VAL A 149 7.57 -2.84 18.76
N ILE A 150 6.46 -3.56 18.85
CA ILE A 150 6.02 -4.24 20.08
C ILE A 150 6.70 -5.61 20.26
N SER A 151 6.86 -6.37 19.18
CA SER A 151 7.39 -7.74 19.24
C SER A 151 8.91 -7.82 19.44
N LEU A 152 9.69 -6.90 18.86
CA LEU A 152 11.14 -6.87 19.02
C LEU A 152 11.62 -6.74 20.48
N PRO A 153 11.11 -5.79 21.31
CA PRO A 153 11.53 -5.70 22.71
C PRO A 153 11.07 -6.90 23.53
N LEU A 154 9.91 -7.47 23.21
CA LEU A 154 9.42 -8.68 23.86
C LEU A 154 10.32 -9.89 23.55
N ALA A 155 10.69 -10.08 22.28
CA ALA A 155 11.63 -11.10 21.84
C ALA A 155 13.01 -10.93 22.49
N TRP A 156 13.49 -9.69 22.60
CA TRP A 156 14.73 -9.39 23.31
C TRP A 156 14.66 -9.79 24.78
N LEU A 157 13.56 -9.49 25.48
CA LEU A 157 13.39 -9.85 26.88
C LEU A 157 13.40 -11.38 27.08
N LEU A 158 12.76 -12.12 26.18
CA LEU A 158 12.79 -13.60 26.16
C LEU A 158 14.19 -14.15 25.87
N LEU A 159 14.91 -13.57 24.89
CA LEU A 159 16.29 -13.93 24.58
C LEU A 159 17.22 -13.67 25.77
N PHE A 160 17.06 -12.52 26.42
CA PHE A 160 17.85 -12.16 27.59
C PHE A 160 17.57 -13.09 28.77
N ALA A 161 16.31 -13.45 29.01
CA ALA A 161 15.95 -14.40 30.07
C ALA A 161 16.53 -15.80 29.85
N THR A 162 16.56 -16.28 28.61
CA THR A 162 16.99 -17.65 28.27
C THR A 162 18.51 -17.78 28.11
N VAL A 163 19.15 -16.87 27.36
CA VAL A 163 20.57 -16.98 27.00
C VAL A 163 21.44 -15.96 27.73
N GLY A 164 20.86 -14.91 28.33
CA GLY A 164 21.60 -13.92 29.10
C GLY A 164 22.28 -12.87 28.20
N PRO A 165 23.44 -12.31 28.62
CA PRO A 165 24.12 -11.23 27.89
C PRO A 165 24.57 -11.59 26.47
N THR A 166 24.71 -12.88 26.15
CA THR A 166 25.06 -13.32 24.78
C THR A 166 23.92 -13.12 23.78
N SER A 167 22.72 -12.77 24.23
CA SER A 167 21.63 -12.31 23.36
C SER A 167 22.00 -11.06 22.54
N CYS A 168 22.98 -10.25 22.99
CA CYS A 168 23.43 -9.08 22.24
C CYS A 168 23.95 -9.40 20.83
N PHE A 169 24.43 -10.62 20.57
CA PHE A 169 24.84 -11.04 19.22
C PHE A 169 23.67 -11.04 18.23
N VAL A 170 22.43 -11.24 18.70
CA VAL A 170 21.23 -11.25 17.85
C VAL A 170 20.96 -9.86 17.25
N PHE A 171 21.26 -8.78 17.97
CA PHE A 171 21.12 -7.41 17.45
C PHE A 171 22.02 -7.12 16.26
N ILE A 172 23.14 -7.83 16.13
CA ILE A 172 24.05 -7.69 14.99
C ILE A 172 23.55 -8.57 13.83
N MET A 173 23.09 -9.79 14.13
CA MET A 173 22.65 -10.76 13.12
C MET A 173 21.33 -10.37 12.44
N LEU A 174 20.39 -9.78 13.18
CA LEU A 174 19.07 -9.41 12.67
C LEU A 174 19.15 -8.38 11.51
N PRO A 175 19.76 -7.19 11.67
CA PRO A 175 19.90 -6.24 10.55
C PRO A 175 20.78 -6.80 9.43
N ALA A 176 21.82 -7.58 9.74
CA ALA A 176 22.64 -8.24 8.72
C ALA A 176 21.81 -9.21 7.86
N SER A 177 20.90 -9.97 8.47
CA SER A 177 20.02 -10.90 7.75
C SER A 177 19.00 -10.19 6.86
N LEU A 178 18.43 -9.07 7.32
CA LEU A 178 17.53 -8.22 6.52
C LEU A 178 18.27 -7.57 5.34
N LEU A 179 19.48 -7.04 5.58
CA LEU A 179 20.31 -6.46 4.51
C LEU A 179 20.70 -7.53 3.48
N ALA A 180 21.12 -8.71 3.93
CA ALA A 180 21.49 -9.81 3.04
C ALA A 180 20.32 -10.24 2.15
N SER A 181 19.10 -10.26 2.68
CA SER A 181 17.91 -10.61 1.91
C SER A 181 17.47 -9.49 0.96
N MET A 182 17.64 -8.21 1.32
CA MET A 182 17.45 -7.08 0.40
C MET A 182 18.41 -7.13 -0.81
N VAL A 183 19.67 -7.50 -0.58
CA VAL A 183 20.66 -7.68 -1.67
C VAL A 183 20.22 -8.73 -2.69
N VAL A 184 19.45 -9.75 -2.27
CA VAL A 184 18.90 -10.76 -3.17
C VAL A 184 17.63 -10.27 -3.87
N LEU A 185 16.76 -9.55 -3.17
CA LEU A 185 15.44 -9.14 -3.70
C LEU A 185 15.53 -7.98 -4.72
N ILE A 186 16.40 -7.00 -4.50
CA ILE A 186 16.56 -5.82 -5.38
C ILE A 186 16.95 -6.20 -6.83
N PRO A 187 17.95 -7.08 -7.09
CA PRO A 187 18.29 -7.49 -8.45
C PRO A 187 17.18 -8.30 -9.12
N MET A 188 16.39 -9.06 -8.36
CA MET A 188 15.24 -9.79 -8.90
C MET A 188 14.14 -8.85 -9.43
N GLN A 189 14.00 -7.66 -8.86
CA GLN A 189 13.06 -6.64 -9.33
C GLN A 189 13.57 -5.90 -10.58
N THR A 190 14.87 -5.69 -10.68
CA THR A 190 15.47 -4.76 -11.66
C THR A 190 15.93 -5.44 -12.95
N HIS A 191 16.22 -6.75 -12.93
CA HIS A 191 16.69 -7.47 -14.11
C HIS A 191 15.53 -7.83 -15.07
N ASN A 192 15.48 -7.13 -16.22
CA ASN A 192 14.63 -7.44 -17.39
C ASN A 192 13.11 -7.31 -17.20
N GLY A 193 12.61 -6.14 -16.76
CA GLY A 193 11.18 -5.81 -16.89
C GLY A 193 10.26 -6.44 -15.86
N GLY A 194 10.79 -6.79 -14.67
CA GLY A 194 10.01 -7.17 -13.48
C GLY A 194 9.13 -8.38 -13.70
N TRP A 195 9.71 -9.59 -13.66
CA TRP A 195 8.96 -10.84 -13.72
C TRP A 195 7.95 -10.99 -12.56
N TYR A 196 8.18 -10.26 -11.46
CA TYR A 196 7.33 -10.25 -10.27
C TYR A 196 7.11 -8.82 -9.76
N GLN A 197 5.85 -8.38 -9.77
CA GLN A 197 5.38 -7.22 -9.02
C GLN A 197 4.95 -7.72 -7.64
N TYR A 198 5.68 -7.34 -6.59
CA TYR A 198 5.27 -7.68 -5.23
C TYR A 198 4.18 -6.73 -4.75
N ASN A 199 3.15 -7.29 -4.12
CA ASN A 199 2.13 -6.49 -3.44
C ASN A 199 2.74 -5.83 -2.19
N HIS A 200 2.25 -4.66 -1.79
CA HIS A 200 2.62 -3.99 -0.54
C HIS A 200 2.47 -4.92 0.68
N PHE A 201 1.47 -5.81 0.65
CA PHE A 201 1.28 -6.82 1.69
C PHE A 201 2.47 -7.80 1.84
N SER A 202 3.09 -8.19 0.73
CA SER A 202 4.15 -9.20 0.73
C SER A 202 5.42 -8.71 1.42
N ALA A 203 5.72 -7.40 1.33
CA ALA A 203 6.90 -6.81 1.97
C ALA A 203 6.83 -6.93 3.49
N GLY A 204 5.67 -6.63 4.09
CA GLY A 204 5.46 -6.76 5.54
C GLY A 204 5.58 -8.20 6.05
N LEU A 205 5.05 -9.16 5.29
CA LEU A 205 5.20 -10.59 5.60
C LEU A 205 6.65 -11.05 5.56
N TRP A 206 7.40 -10.66 4.52
CA TRP A 206 8.79 -11.02 4.37
C TRP A 206 9.65 -10.56 5.56
N VAL A 207 9.48 -9.31 6.01
CA VAL A 207 10.18 -8.79 7.20
C VAL A 207 9.81 -9.62 8.42
N SER A 208 8.52 -9.87 8.62
CA SER A 208 8.00 -10.61 9.79
C SER A 208 8.57 -12.03 9.88
N ILE A 209 8.59 -12.75 8.76
CA ILE A 209 9.14 -14.11 8.67
C ILE A 209 10.65 -14.09 8.92
N THR A 210 11.36 -13.12 8.34
CA THR A 210 12.82 -13.01 8.48
C THR A 210 13.22 -12.73 9.94
N ILE A 211 12.51 -11.82 10.61
CA ILE A 211 12.74 -11.54 12.04
C ILE A 211 12.48 -12.78 12.88
N ALA A 212 11.32 -13.45 12.70
CA ALA A 212 10.97 -14.64 13.45
C ALA A 212 12.01 -15.76 13.27
N MET A 213 12.37 -16.04 12.02
CA MET A 213 13.36 -17.06 11.68
C MET A 213 14.75 -16.71 12.22
N CYS A 214 15.16 -15.44 12.19
CA CYS A 214 16.44 -15.00 12.75
C CYS A 214 16.49 -15.19 14.27
N VAL A 215 15.45 -14.76 14.98
CA VAL A 215 15.37 -14.84 16.44
C VAL A 215 15.35 -16.30 16.91
N ASP A 216 14.50 -17.14 16.33
CA ASP A 216 14.32 -18.54 16.76
C ASP A 216 15.57 -19.38 16.51
N ASN A 217 16.19 -19.25 15.34
CA ASN A 217 17.41 -19.98 15.02
C ASN A 217 18.60 -19.50 15.85
N SER A 218 18.66 -18.19 16.16
CA SER A 218 19.67 -17.65 17.06
C SER A 218 19.49 -18.16 18.49
N LEU A 219 18.25 -18.19 19.00
CA LEU A 219 17.93 -18.75 20.32
C LEU A 219 18.36 -20.23 20.41
N PHE A 220 18.01 -21.03 19.41
CA PHE A 220 18.35 -22.46 19.40
C PHE A 220 19.87 -22.69 19.35
N LEU A 221 20.59 -21.94 18.51
CA LEU A 221 22.04 -22.06 18.41
C LEU A 221 22.73 -21.60 19.70
N LEU A 222 22.33 -20.45 20.24
CA LEU A 222 22.93 -19.87 21.43
C LEU A 222 22.61 -20.67 22.69
N SER A 223 21.42 -21.26 22.81
CA SER A 223 21.06 -22.13 23.93
C SER A 223 21.95 -23.39 23.96
N ARG A 224 22.22 -24.00 22.80
CA ARG A 224 23.15 -25.14 22.71
C ARG A 224 24.60 -24.77 22.97
N TRP A 225 25.05 -23.61 22.48
CA TRP A 225 26.37 -23.10 22.83
C TRP A 225 26.49 -22.87 24.35
N ARG A 226 25.45 -22.30 24.98
CA ARG A 226 25.42 -22.07 26.43
C ARG A 226 25.45 -23.38 27.22
N GLU A 227 24.71 -24.40 26.78
CA GLU A 227 24.74 -25.73 27.38
C GLU A 227 26.14 -26.36 27.35
N GLU A 228 26.81 -26.31 26.19
CA GLU A 228 28.19 -26.84 26.05
C GLU A 228 29.20 -26.04 26.89
N ARG A 229 28.99 -24.73 27.08
CA ARG A 229 29.80 -23.89 27.98
C ARG A 229 29.55 -24.20 29.46
N LEU A 230 28.31 -24.45 29.85
CA LEU A 230 27.96 -24.86 31.22
C LEU A 230 28.51 -26.24 31.56
N ASN A 231 28.64 -27.12 30.57
CA ASN A 231 29.31 -28.42 30.69
C ASN A 231 30.85 -28.32 30.79
N GLY A 232 31.41 -27.12 30.97
CA GLY A 232 32.84 -26.90 31.21
C GLY A 232 33.72 -26.96 29.95
N LYS A 233 33.15 -26.98 28.74
CA LYS A 233 33.93 -27.12 27.51
C LYS A 233 34.60 -25.80 27.09
N SER A 234 35.73 -25.92 26.39
CA SER A 234 36.46 -24.77 25.85
C SER A 234 35.61 -23.99 24.84
N HIS A 235 35.89 -22.68 24.67
CA HIS A 235 35.07 -21.82 23.81
C HIS A 235 35.02 -22.31 22.36
N MET A 236 36.18 -22.62 21.78
CA MET A 236 36.30 -23.13 20.40
C MET A 236 35.58 -24.46 20.23
N TYR A 237 35.67 -25.37 21.22
CA TYR A 237 34.97 -26.64 21.18
C TYR A 237 33.45 -26.44 21.26
N ALA A 238 32.97 -25.55 22.13
CA ALA A 238 31.55 -25.27 22.28
C ALA A 238 30.95 -24.69 20.99
N VAL A 239 31.67 -23.79 20.29
CA VAL A 239 31.23 -23.25 18.99
C VAL A 239 31.19 -24.35 17.92
N TYR A 240 32.25 -25.15 17.79
CA TYR A 240 32.28 -26.24 16.81
C TYR A 240 31.13 -27.23 17.03
N GLN A 241 30.94 -27.68 18.27
CA GLN A 241 29.94 -28.69 18.61
C GLN A 241 28.51 -28.17 18.48
N SER A 242 28.26 -26.92 18.90
CA SER A 242 26.94 -26.30 18.74
C SER A 242 26.59 -26.10 17.27
N THR A 243 27.51 -25.59 16.44
CA THR A 243 27.28 -25.44 15.00
C THR A 243 27.08 -26.79 14.31
N PHE A 244 27.87 -27.83 14.66
CA PHE A 244 27.73 -29.14 14.02
C PHE A 244 26.39 -29.82 14.33
N LYS A 245 25.92 -29.74 15.59
CA LYS A 245 24.65 -30.35 15.99
C LYS A 245 23.45 -29.48 15.62
N ALA A 246 23.45 -28.24 16.09
CA ALA A 246 22.32 -27.33 15.92
C ALA A 246 22.21 -26.80 14.49
N GLY A 247 23.34 -26.60 13.79
CA GLY A 247 23.36 -26.13 12.41
C GLY A 247 22.65 -27.10 11.45
N LYS A 248 22.80 -28.42 11.65
CA LYS A 248 22.05 -29.41 10.85
C LYS A 248 20.54 -29.27 11.03
N THR A 249 20.08 -29.00 12.25
CA THR A 249 18.66 -28.75 12.54
C THR A 249 18.19 -27.44 11.92
N VAL A 250 18.98 -26.35 12.00
CA VAL A 250 18.64 -25.04 11.42
C VAL A 250 18.57 -25.11 9.88
N VAL A 251 19.46 -25.85 9.24
CA VAL A 251 19.39 -26.07 7.78
C VAL A 251 18.13 -26.86 7.42
N LEU A 252 17.77 -27.87 8.20
CA LEU A 252 16.56 -28.65 7.98
C LEU A 252 15.28 -27.80 8.13
N THR A 253 15.19 -26.95 9.15
CA THR A 253 14.03 -26.05 9.34
C THR A 253 13.92 -25.04 8.20
N GLY A 254 15.05 -24.49 7.73
CA GLY A 254 15.07 -23.62 6.56
C GLY A 254 14.64 -24.32 5.27
N LEU A 255 15.05 -25.58 5.08
CA LEU A 255 14.67 -26.36 3.91
C LEU A 255 13.18 -26.73 3.93
N ILE A 256 12.63 -27.06 5.10
CA ILE A 256 11.18 -27.26 5.28
C ILE A 256 10.41 -25.99 4.90
N LEU A 257 10.85 -24.83 5.39
CA LEU A 257 10.23 -23.54 5.07
C LEU A 257 10.27 -23.25 3.56
N CYS A 258 11.39 -23.53 2.90
CA CYS A 258 11.52 -23.40 1.44
C CYS A 258 10.53 -24.32 0.71
N CYS A 259 10.44 -25.59 1.10
CA CYS A 259 9.46 -26.52 0.53
C CYS A 259 8.01 -26.06 0.74
N SER A 260 7.69 -25.50 1.91
CA SER A 260 6.35 -24.95 2.19
C SER A 260 6.00 -23.79 1.24
N PHE A 261 6.91 -22.85 1.03
CA PHE A 261 6.68 -21.75 0.09
C PHE A 261 6.62 -22.21 -1.37
N MET A 262 7.47 -23.16 -1.76
CA MET A 262 7.41 -23.79 -3.08
C MET A 262 6.05 -24.47 -3.29
N SER A 263 5.53 -25.18 -2.28
CA SER A 263 4.23 -25.86 -2.36
C SER A 263 3.05 -24.92 -2.51
N VAL A 264 3.12 -23.70 -1.96
CA VAL A 264 2.06 -22.69 -2.11
C VAL A 264 2.09 -22.04 -3.50
N THR A 265 3.27 -22.05 -4.14
CA THR A 265 3.48 -21.44 -5.46
C THR A 265 3.13 -22.40 -6.61
N LEU A 266 3.19 -23.72 -6.36
CA LEU A 266 2.90 -24.78 -7.33
C LEU A 266 1.39 -25.02 -7.48
#